data_AF-A0A672KIA3-F1
#
_entry.id   AF-A0A672KIA3-F1
#
_cell.length_a   1.000
_cell.length_b   1.000
_cell.length_c   1.000
_cell.angle_alpha   90.00
_cell.angle_beta   90.00
_cell.angle_gamma   90.00
#
_symmetry.space_group_name_H-M   'P 1'
#
loop_
_entity.id
_entity.type
_entity.pdbx_description
1 polymer ?
#
loop_
_entity_poly.entity_id
_entity_poly.type
_entity_poly.pdbx_seq_one_letter_code
_entity_poly.pdbx_strand_id
1 'polypeptide(L)'
;MFSYEMFICVLAITCLLEIPRGTAAASCEPIRIPMCRSMPWNMTKMPNHLHHSTQANAVLAIEQFEGLLGTQCSPDLLFFLCAMYAPICTIDFQHDPIKPCKSVCERAKCGCEPVMKKYNHTWPETLACEELPVYDRGVCISPEAIVKAEGPGYSCIYR
;
A
#
# COMPACT_ATOMS: atom_id res chain seq x y z
N MET A 1 22.06 20.54 54.58
CA MET A 1 22.30 21.58 53.56
C MET A 1 22.90 20.90 52.33
N PHE A 2 22.08 20.12 51.61
CA PHE A 2 22.49 19.50 50.35
C PHE A 2 21.93 20.37 49.24
N SER A 3 22.87 21.00 48.55
CA SER A 3 22.73 22.22 47.79
C SER A 3 21.82 22.03 46.57
N TYR A 4 20.98 23.03 46.30
CA TYR A 4 20.21 23.21 45.06
C TYR A 4 21.07 22.97 43.80
N GLU A 5 22.36 23.26 43.88
CA GLU A 5 23.40 22.91 42.91
C GLU A 5 23.44 21.42 42.52
N MET A 6 23.28 20.49 43.47
CA MET A 6 23.21 19.05 43.20
C MET A 6 21.97 18.69 42.39
N PHE A 7 20.84 19.37 42.63
CA PHE A 7 19.59 19.11 41.94
C PHE A 7 19.63 19.66 40.50
N ILE A 8 20.23 20.83 40.31
CA ILE A 8 20.46 21.43 38.99
C ILE A 8 21.39 20.55 38.14
N CYS A 9 22.47 20.02 38.72
CA CYS A 9 23.38 19.10 38.04
C CYS A 9 22.66 17.82 37.59
N VAL A 10 21.83 17.22 38.45
CA VAL A 10 21.09 15.99 38.09
C VAL A 10 20.11 16.25 36.95
N LEU A 11 19.39 17.38 36.96
CA LEU A 11 18.46 17.75 35.89
C LEU A 11 19.19 18.05 34.56
N ALA A 12 20.34 18.73 34.60
CA ALA A 12 21.15 18.98 33.42
C ALA A 12 21.73 17.69 32.82
N ILE A 13 22.18 16.75 33.66
CA ILE A 13 22.68 15.44 33.24
C ILE A 13 21.56 14.60 32.63
N THR A 14 20.35 14.62 33.19
CA THR A 14 19.19 13.91 32.59
C THR A 14 18.80 14.47 31.22
N CYS A 15 18.93 15.79 31.03
CA CYS A 15 18.66 16.44 29.74
C CYS A 15 19.73 16.12 28.68
N LEU A 16 21.00 15.94 29.09
CA LEU A 16 22.12 15.56 28.20
C LEU A 16 22.12 14.06 27.86
N LEU A 17 21.45 13.23 28.66
CA LEU A 17 21.32 11.79 28.45
C LEU A 17 20.05 11.39 27.68
N GLU A 18 19.20 12.35 27.29
CA GLU A 18 18.14 12.11 26.33
C GLU A 18 18.77 11.90 24.94
N ILE A 19 19.22 10.67 24.70
CA ILE A 19 19.48 10.18 23.35
C ILE A 19 18.18 10.42 22.58
N PRO A 20 18.18 11.25 21.51
CA PRO A 20 17.00 11.36 20.68
C PRO A 20 16.72 9.95 20.22
N ARG A 21 15.60 9.36 20.66
CA ARG A 21 15.08 8.14 20.06
C ARG A 21 14.73 8.54 18.64
N GLY A 22 15.72 8.44 17.75
CA GLY A 22 15.46 8.41 16.32
C GLY A 22 14.39 7.36 16.15
N THR A 23 13.21 7.79 15.72
CA THR A 23 12.14 6.88 15.34
C THR A 23 12.78 5.92 14.36
N ALA A 24 13.03 4.68 14.77
CA ALA A 24 13.60 3.68 13.88
C ALA A 24 12.68 3.65 12.67
N ALA A 25 13.15 4.13 11.52
CA ALA A 25 12.37 4.09 10.30
C ALA A 25 11.96 2.63 10.12
N ALA A 26 10.65 2.35 10.09
CA ALA A 26 10.17 0.97 9.99
C ALA A 26 10.84 0.33 8.78
N SER A 27 11.71 -0.65 9.04
CA SER A 27 12.48 -1.30 7.99
C SER A 27 11.54 -2.07 7.06
N CYS A 28 11.94 -2.26 5.80
CA CYS A 28 11.26 -3.18 4.91
C CYS A 28 11.15 -4.56 5.57
N GLU A 29 10.03 -5.26 5.35
CA GLU A 29 9.80 -6.63 5.78
C GLU A 29 9.33 -7.52 4.63
N PRO A 30 9.60 -8.84 4.67
CA PRO A 30 9.13 -9.75 3.63
C PRO A 30 7.61 -9.80 3.53
N ILE A 31 7.08 -9.95 2.32
CA ILE A 31 5.64 -10.13 2.09
C ILE A 31 5.19 -11.48 2.66
N ARG A 32 4.19 -11.44 3.54
CA ARG A 32 3.53 -12.60 4.15
C ARG A 32 2.10 -12.81 3.65
N ILE A 33 1.54 -11.85 2.91
CA ILE A 33 0.21 -11.94 2.29
C ILE A 33 0.22 -13.04 1.21
N PRO A 34 -0.54 -14.14 1.37
CA PRO A 34 -0.44 -15.31 0.48
C PRO A 34 -0.66 -14.99 -1.01
N MET A 35 -1.71 -14.24 -1.35
CA MET A 35 -2.04 -13.91 -2.74
C MET A 35 -1.06 -12.93 -3.40
N CYS A 36 -0.26 -12.18 -2.62
CA CYS A 36 0.71 -11.21 -3.14
C CYS A 36 2.12 -11.77 -3.33
N ARG A 37 2.34 -13.06 -3.07
CA ARG A 37 3.67 -13.69 -3.24
C ARG A 37 4.15 -13.75 -4.68
N SER A 38 3.23 -13.63 -5.66
CA SER A 38 3.54 -13.61 -7.09
C SER A 38 3.87 -12.20 -7.63
N MET A 39 3.88 -11.17 -6.78
CA MET A 39 4.23 -9.82 -7.22
C MET A 39 5.69 -9.72 -7.64
N PRO A 40 6.04 -8.78 -8.53
CA PRO A 40 7.44 -8.53 -8.93
C PRO A 40 8.36 -8.10 -7.77
N TRP A 41 7.81 -7.71 -6.62
CA TRP A 41 8.55 -7.36 -5.41
C TRP A 41 8.26 -8.34 -4.27
N ASN A 42 9.23 -8.56 -3.39
CA ASN A 42 9.15 -9.49 -2.27
C ASN A 42 9.22 -8.80 -0.89
N MET A 43 9.48 -7.50 -0.86
CA MET A 43 9.59 -6.69 0.36
C MET A 43 8.52 -5.60 0.38
N THR A 44 7.86 -5.45 1.52
CA THR A 44 6.84 -4.43 1.79
C THR A 44 7.24 -3.58 3.00
N LYS A 45 6.52 -2.48 3.21
CA LYS A 45 6.61 -1.68 4.42
C LYS A 45 5.21 -1.40 4.96
N MET A 46 5.10 -1.35 6.29
CA MET A 46 3.88 -0.92 7.00
C MET A 46 4.09 0.48 7.62
N PRO A 47 3.04 1.29 7.78
CA PRO A 47 1.67 1.03 7.38
C PRO A 47 1.49 0.99 5.85
N ASN A 48 0.49 0.26 5.37
CA ASN A 48 0.13 0.24 3.95
C ASN A 48 -0.81 1.41 3.59
N HIS A 49 -1.22 1.51 2.32
CA HIS A 49 -2.08 2.60 1.81
C HIS A 49 -3.48 2.63 2.41
N LEU A 50 -3.85 1.58 3.15
CA LEU A 50 -5.13 1.42 3.84
C LEU A 50 -4.98 1.56 5.36
N HIS A 51 -3.84 2.08 5.81
CA HIS A 51 -3.53 2.35 7.21
C HIS A 51 -3.51 1.11 8.12
N HIS A 52 -3.35 -0.09 7.55
CA HIS A 52 -3.06 -1.27 8.36
C HIS A 52 -1.64 -1.14 8.90
N SER A 53 -1.46 -1.20 10.22
CA SER A 53 -0.14 -1.12 10.85
C SER A 53 0.66 -2.43 10.76
N THR A 54 0.02 -3.55 10.45
CA THR A 54 0.64 -4.88 10.39
C THR A 54 0.16 -5.65 9.16
N GLN A 55 1.01 -6.53 8.63
CA GLN A 55 0.59 -7.43 7.56
C GLN A 55 -0.51 -8.40 8.02
N ALA A 56 -0.58 -8.78 9.31
CA ALA A 56 -1.66 -9.63 9.81
C ALA A 56 -3.04 -8.98 9.61
N ASN A 57 -3.17 -7.68 9.88
CA ASN A 57 -4.41 -6.95 9.62
C ASN A 57 -4.67 -6.83 8.12
N ALA A 58 -3.63 -6.60 7.31
CA ALA A 58 -3.75 -6.54 5.86
C ALA A 58 -4.19 -7.88 5.25
N VAL A 59 -3.73 -9.02 5.78
CA VAL A 59 -4.15 -10.37 5.37
C VAL A 59 -5.66 -10.55 5.58
N LEU A 60 -6.17 -10.29 6.78
CA LEU A 60 -7.60 -10.42 7.07
C LEU A 60 -8.45 -9.52 6.17
N ALA A 61 -7.97 -8.31 5.87
CA ALA A 61 -8.70 -7.34 5.07
C ALA A 61 -8.64 -7.60 3.56
N ILE A 62 -7.59 -8.26 3.03
CA ILE A 62 -7.49 -8.57 1.58
C ILE A 62 -8.15 -9.90 1.22
N GLU A 63 -8.25 -10.85 2.17
CA GLU A 63 -8.90 -12.17 1.96
C GLU A 63 -10.34 -12.05 1.44
N GLN A 64 -11.06 -10.98 1.79
CA GLN A 64 -12.42 -10.73 1.27
C GLN A 64 -12.48 -10.59 -0.27
N PHE A 65 -11.35 -10.30 -0.94
CA PHE A 65 -11.28 -10.16 -2.39
C PHE A 65 -10.96 -11.47 -3.12
N GLU A 66 -10.71 -12.58 -2.43
CA GLU A 66 -10.39 -13.88 -3.07
C GLU A 66 -11.50 -14.33 -4.04
N GLY A 67 -12.76 -14.18 -3.63
CA GLY A 67 -13.90 -14.50 -4.49
C GLY A 67 -13.94 -13.65 -5.76
N LEU A 68 -13.63 -12.35 -5.65
CA LEU A 68 -13.60 -11.43 -6.78
C LEU A 68 -12.42 -11.74 -7.72
N LEU A 69 -11.24 -12.00 -7.16
CA LEU A 69 -10.05 -12.45 -7.91
C LEU A 69 -10.33 -13.74 -8.69
N GLY A 70 -11.07 -14.69 -8.09
CA GLY A 70 -11.49 -15.93 -8.73
C GLY A 70 -12.36 -15.75 -9.98
N THR A 71 -13.03 -14.59 -10.13
CA THR A 71 -13.83 -14.28 -11.33
C THR A 71 -12.98 -13.82 -12.52
N GLN A 72 -11.71 -13.45 -12.29
CA GLN A 72 -10.80 -12.92 -13.32
C GLN A 72 -11.39 -11.72 -14.08
N CYS A 73 -12.20 -10.90 -13.40
CA CYS A 73 -12.86 -9.73 -13.95
C CYS A 73 -11.90 -8.67 -14.53
N SER A 74 -10.66 -8.62 -14.05
CA SER A 74 -9.60 -7.77 -14.59
C SER A 74 -8.22 -8.39 -14.34
N PRO A 75 -7.29 -8.34 -15.32
CA PRO A 75 -5.92 -8.82 -15.12
C PRO A 75 -5.12 -7.92 -14.14
N ASP A 76 -5.55 -6.67 -13.95
CA ASP A 76 -4.88 -5.70 -13.09
C ASP A 76 -5.30 -5.78 -11.61
N LEU A 77 -6.38 -6.51 -11.29
CA LEU A 77 -6.96 -6.50 -9.94
C LEU A 77 -5.97 -6.97 -8.87
N LEU A 78 -5.28 -8.09 -9.10
CA LEU A 78 -4.33 -8.62 -8.12
C LEU A 78 -3.16 -7.64 -7.89
N PHE A 79 -2.62 -7.09 -8.97
CA PHE A 79 -1.54 -6.10 -8.88
C PHE A 79 -2.01 -4.87 -8.09
N PHE A 80 -3.19 -4.34 -8.42
CA PHE A 80 -3.75 -3.17 -7.75
C PHE A 80 -3.94 -3.42 -6.25
N LEU A 81 -4.59 -4.53 -5.88
CA LEU A 81 -4.78 -4.88 -4.47
C LEU A 81 -3.44 -5.05 -3.75
N CYS A 82 -2.49 -5.78 -4.32
CA CYS A 82 -1.19 -5.97 -3.68
C CYS A 82 -0.39 -4.67 -3.58
N ALA A 83 -0.48 -3.77 -4.56
CA ALA A 83 0.12 -2.44 -4.48
C ALA A 83 -0.49 -1.58 -3.36
N MET A 84 -1.77 -1.77 -3.02
CA MET A 84 -2.44 -1.08 -1.91
C MET A 84 -2.16 -1.72 -0.54
N TYR A 85 -2.19 -3.05 -0.46
CA TYR A 85 -2.12 -3.82 0.79
C TYR A 85 -0.70 -4.20 1.22
N ALA A 86 0.21 -4.39 0.27
CA ALA A 86 1.62 -4.74 0.47
C ALA A 86 2.52 -3.95 -0.50
N PRO A 87 2.55 -2.60 -0.38
CA PRO A 87 3.26 -1.74 -1.32
C PRO A 87 4.76 -2.06 -1.38
N ILE A 88 5.37 -1.90 -2.55
CA ILE A 88 6.81 -2.12 -2.74
C ILE A 88 7.63 -1.24 -1.77
N CYS A 89 8.54 -1.87 -1.04
CA CYS A 89 9.49 -1.15 -0.21
C CYS A 89 10.70 -0.69 -1.04
N THR A 90 10.90 0.63 -1.15
CA THR A 90 12.06 1.22 -1.83
C THR A 90 12.73 2.26 -0.93
N ILE A 91 14.02 2.53 -1.18
CA ILE A 91 14.83 3.42 -0.34
C ILE A 91 14.32 4.87 -0.42
N ASP A 92 13.85 5.29 -1.59
CA ASP A 92 13.38 6.67 -1.83
C ASP A 92 12.00 6.96 -1.23
N PHE A 93 11.23 5.91 -0.92
CA PHE A 93 9.84 6.00 -0.46
C PHE A 93 9.63 5.36 0.92
N GLN A 94 10.57 5.61 1.83
CA GLN A 94 10.50 5.05 3.18
C GLN A 94 9.42 5.67 4.07
N HIS A 95 8.97 6.90 3.84
CA HIS A 95 7.96 7.54 4.68
C HIS A 95 6.54 7.34 4.15
N ASP A 96 6.38 7.39 2.83
CA ASP A 96 5.13 7.16 2.13
C ASP A 96 5.41 6.21 0.96
N PRO A 97 4.94 4.94 1.01
CA PRO A 97 5.22 3.97 -0.04
C PRO A 97 4.71 4.43 -1.42
N ILE A 98 5.30 3.90 -2.50
CA ILE A 98 4.81 4.24 -3.85
C ILE A 98 3.38 3.70 -4.03
N LYS A 99 2.48 4.53 -4.52
CA LYS A 99 1.09 4.16 -4.85
C LYS A 99 0.98 3.54 -6.25
N PRO A 100 -0.02 2.67 -6.50
CA PRO A 100 -0.35 2.26 -7.86
C PRO A 100 -0.79 3.47 -8.69
N CYS A 101 -0.52 3.44 -10.00
CA CYS A 101 -1.01 4.47 -10.90
C CYS A 101 -2.54 4.45 -10.98
N LYS A 102 -3.15 5.63 -11.12
CA LYS A 102 -4.60 5.80 -11.28
C LYS A 102 -5.18 4.93 -12.40
N SER A 103 -4.48 4.83 -13.52
CA SER A 103 -4.88 3.99 -14.67
C SER A 103 -5.03 2.51 -14.32
N VAL A 104 -4.18 1.98 -13.43
CA VAL A 104 -4.24 0.57 -12.98
C VAL A 104 -5.48 0.34 -12.12
N CYS A 105 -5.76 1.26 -11.19
CA CYS A 105 -7.00 1.23 -10.40
C CYS A 105 -8.23 1.30 -11.30
N GLU A 106 -8.24 2.23 -12.27
CA GLU A 106 -9.36 2.39 -13.19
C GLU A 106 -9.62 1.10 -13.96
N ARG A 107 -8.59 0.44 -14.54
CA ARG A 107 -8.75 -0.86 -15.23
C ARG A 107 -9.23 -1.98 -14.32
N ALA A 108 -8.76 -2.03 -13.06
CA ALA A 108 -9.25 -2.99 -12.07
C ALA A 108 -10.74 -2.75 -11.74
N LYS A 109 -11.09 -1.51 -11.39
CA LYS A 109 -12.47 -1.09 -11.09
C LYS A 109 -13.40 -1.33 -12.27
N CYS A 110 -12.96 -1.01 -13.49
CA CYS A 110 -13.70 -1.18 -14.72
C CYS A 110 -14.25 -2.59 -14.92
N GLY A 111 -13.37 -3.59 -14.79
CA GLY A 111 -13.74 -4.99 -14.99
C GLY A 111 -14.53 -5.55 -13.81
N CYS A 112 -14.18 -5.13 -12.59
CA CYS A 112 -14.62 -5.81 -11.38
C CYS A 112 -15.81 -5.15 -10.65
N GLU A 113 -16.02 -3.84 -10.78
CA GLU A 113 -17.17 -3.17 -10.16
C GLU A 113 -18.52 -3.72 -10.67
N PRO A 114 -18.72 -4.01 -11.98
CA PRO A 114 -19.96 -4.63 -12.45
C PRO A 114 -20.23 -6.01 -11.81
N VAL A 115 -19.16 -6.78 -11.58
CA VAL A 115 -19.24 -8.09 -10.90
C VAL A 115 -19.66 -7.90 -9.44
N MET A 116 -19.06 -6.94 -8.73
CA MET A 116 -19.46 -6.62 -7.34
C MET A 116 -20.92 -6.20 -7.26
N LYS A 117 -21.36 -5.31 -8.16
CA LYS A 117 -22.75 -4.81 -8.23
C LYS A 117 -23.77 -5.93 -8.45
N LYS A 118 -23.43 -6.96 -9.25
CA LYS A 118 -24.28 -8.14 -9.46
C LYS A 118 -24.60 -8.88 -8.15
N TYR A 119 -23.72 -8.80 -7.17
CA TYR A 119 -23.88 -9.41 -5.85
C TYR A 119 -24.18 -8.37 -4.75
N ASN A 120 -24.72 -7.20 -5.11
CA ASN A 120 -25.08 -6.11 -4.18
C ASN A 120 -23.90 -5.56 -3.35
N HIS A 121 -22.69 -5.61 -3.90
CA HIS A 121 -21.51 -4.95 -3.34
C HIS A 121 -21.11 -3.75 -4.20
N THR A 122 -20.41 -2.80 -3.58
CA THR A 122 -19.90 -1.60 -4.24
C THR A 122 -18.38 -1.59 -4.21
N TRP A 123 -17.76 -0.90 -5.18
CA TRP A 123 -16.31 -0.65 -5.12
C TRP A 123 -16.00 0.17 -3.86
N PRO A 124 -15.08 -0.28 -2.98
CA PRO A 124 -14.84 0.40 -1.70
C PRO A 124 -14.25 1.79 -1.89
N GLU A 125 -14.68 2.75 -1.06
CA GLU A 125 -14.15 4.12 -1.07
C GLU A 125 -12.66 4.18 -0.74
N THR A 126 -12.17 3.27 0.11
CA THR A 126 -10.74 3.15 0.44
C THR A 126 -9.88 2.69 -0.76
N LEU A 127 -10.51 2.21 -1.82
CA LEU A 127 -9.89 1.84 -3.10
C LEU A 127 -10.30 2.79 -4.23
N ALA A 128 -10.83 3.97 -3.92
CA ALA A 128 -11.18 4.99 -4.90
C ALA A 128 -9.95 5.38 -5.76
N CYS A 129 -10.15 5.53 -7.07
CA CYS A 129 -9.07 5.80 -8.00
C CYS A 129 -8.71 7.28 -8.09
N GLU A 130 -9.60 8.14 -7.59
CA GLU A 130 -9.56 9.59 -7.74
C GLU A 130 -8.35 10.22 -7.05
N GLU A 131 -7.92 9.64 -5.92
CA GLU A 131 -6.79 10.11 -5.11
C GLU A 131 -5.43 9.51 -5.52
N LEU A 132 -5.41 8.64 -6.53
CA LEU A 132 -4.19 8.01 -7.01
C LEU A 132 -3.43 8.90 -8.01
N PRO A 133 -2.09 8.85 -7.99
CA PRO A 133 -1.25 9.61 -8.91
C PRO A 133 -1.45 9.20 -10.37
N VAL A 134 -1.38 10.19 -11.27
CA VAL A 134 -1.30 9.99 -12.72
C VAL A 134 0.17 9.94 -13.12
N TYR A 135 0.56 8.96 -13.94
CA TYR A 135 1.97 8.69 -14.32
C TYR A 135 2.73 9.92 -14.82
N ASP A 136 2.10 10.76 -15.66
CA ASP A 136 2.75 11.96 -16.22
C ASP A 136 2.85 13.14 -15.22
N ARG A 137 2.30 12.99 -14.01
CA ARG A 137 2.21 14.05 -12.98
C ARG A 137 2.74 13.63 -11.61
N GLY A 138 3.30 12.42 -11.47
CA GLY A 138 3.85 11.91 -10.22
C GLY A 138 4.46 10.51 -10.36
N VAL A 139 5.13 10.03 -9.31
CA VAL A 139 5.73 8.68 -9.29
C VAL A 139 4.68 7.67 -8.85
N CYS A 140 4.44 6.65 -9.67
CA CYS A 140 3.51 5.56 -9.40
C CYS A 140 3.93 4.26 -10.09
N ILE A 141 3.40 3.12 -9.64
CA ILE A 141 3.72 1.81 -10.21
C ILE A 141 2.60 1.25 -11.09
N SER A 142 3.00 0.57 -12.16
CA SER A 142 2.13 -0.09 -13.15
C SER A 142 2.73 -1.46 -13.50
N PRO A 143 1.91 -2.47 -13.86
CA PRO A 143 2.42 -3.81 -14.17
C PRO A 143 3.30 -3.88 -15.42
N GLU A 144 3.26 -2.89 -16.32
CA GLU A 144 3.92 -2.93 -17.64
C GLU A 144 5.45 -2.72 -17.64
N ALA A 145 6.16 -3.12 -16.58
CA ALA A 145 7.63 -3.24 -16.64
C ALA A 145 8.10 -4.54 -17.33
N ILE A 146 7.23 -5.55 -17.57
CA ILE A 146 7.62 -6.84 -18.16
C ILE A 146 6.53 -7.37 -19.14
N VAL A 147 6.85 -7.27 -20.44
CA VAL A 147 6.25 -7.89 -21.68
C VAL A 147 5.00 -7.23 -22.32
N LYS A 148 5.19 -6.81 -23.59
CA LYS A 148 4.14 -6.47 -24.59
C LYS A 148 3.26 -7.69 -24.92
N ALA A 149 1.94 -7.54 -24.86
CA ALA A 149 0.99 -7.93 -25.92
C ALA A 149 -0.46 -7.60 -25.51
N GLU A 150 -1.09 -6.79 -26.35
CA GLU A 150 -2.52 -6.56 -26.57
C GLU A 150 -3.49 -7.50 -25.81
N GLY A 151 -3.94 -7.08 -24.62
CA GLY A 151 -5.28 -7.41 -24.15
C GLY A 151 -6.29 -6.44 -24.77
N PRO A 152 -7.56 -6.83 -24.98
CA PRO A 152 -8.57 -5.90 -25.49
C PRO A 152 -8.56 -4.69 -24.57
N GLY A 153 -8.32 -3.50 -25.12
CA GLY A 153 -8.32 -2.27 -24.33
C GLY A 153 -9.61 -2.26 -23.52
N TYR A 154 -9.49 -2.46 -22.20
CA TYR A 154 -10.60 -2.39 -21.27
C TYR A 154 -10.98 -0.91 -21.18
N SER A 155 -11.56 -0.39 -22.25
CA SER A 155 -12.20 0.90 -22.24
C SER A 155 -13.40 0.72 -21.33
N CYS A 156 -13.43 1.48 -20.23
CA CYS A 156 -14.63 1.66 -19.44
C CYS A 156 -15.62 2.44 -20.28
N ILE A 157 -16.24 1.75 -21.24
CA ILE A 157 -17.39 2.28 -21.93
C ILE A 157 -18.51 2.22 -20.90
N TYR A 158 -18.65 3.33 -20.18
CA TYR A 158 -19.81 3.62 -19.37
C TYR A 158 -21.07 3.30 -20.18
N ARG A 159 -21.75 2.22 -19.81
CA ARG A 159 -23.16 1.99 -20.10
C ARG A 159 -23.82 1.40 -18.88
#